data_AF-A0A7W1E611-F1
#
_entry.id   AF-A0A7W1E611-F1
#
_cell.length_a   1.000
_cell.length_b   1.000
_cell.length_c   1.000
_cell.angle_alpha   90.00
_cell.angle_beta   90.00
_cell.angle_gamma   90.00
#
_symmetry.space_group_name_H-M   'P 1'
#
loop_
_entity.id
_entity.type
_entity.pdbx_description
1 polymer ?
#
loop_
_entity_poly.entity_id
_entity_poly.type
_entity_poly.pdbx_seq_one_letter_code
_entity_poly.pdbx_strand_id
1 'polypeptide(L)' 'MSDAPDTVAALAELYLGNLLYALELAALSLEQNGKSGDAAYYRGIARKLAGAHGKSVALQPQ' A
#
# COMPACT_ATOMS: atom_id res chain seq x y z
N MET A 1 -3.41 -26.31 10.76
CA MET A 1 -3.63 -25.32 9.68
C MET A 1 -4.89 -24.57 10.08
N SER A 2 -4.77 -23.30 10.45
CA SER A 2 -5.91 -22.48 10.84
C SER A 2 -6.67 -22.07 9.57
N ASP A 3 -7.82 -22.70 9.32
CA ASP A 3 -8.74 -22.48 8.18
C ASP A 3 -9.53 -21.16 8.27
N ALA A 4 -8.99 -20.13 8.93
CA ALA A 4 -9.60 -18.81 8.84
C ALA A 4 -9.25 -18.23 7.45
N PRO A 5 -10.23 -17.86 6.60
CA PRO A 5 -9.92 -17.28 5.30
C PRO A 5 -9.15 -15.98 5.51
N ASP A 6 -7.98 -15.89 4.89
CA ASP A 6 -7.18 -14.68 4.89
C ASP A 6 -8.01 -13.53 4.33
N THR A 7 -8.30 -12.54 5.18
CA THR A 7 -9.02 -11.35 4.74
C THR A 7 -8.08 -10.48 3.91
N VAL A 8 -8.63 -9.74 2.95
CA VAL A 8 -7.86 -8.75 2.17
C VAL A 8 -7.13 -7.77 3.08
N ALA A 9 -7.74 -7.39 4.20
CA ALA A 9 -7.13 -6.52 5.19
C ALA A 9 -5.88 -7.14 5.83
N ALA A 10 -5.98 -8.40 6.29
CA ALA A 10 -4.86 -9.12 6.89
C ALA A 10 -3.70 -9.31 5.90
N LEU A 11 -3.99 -9.65 4.65
CA LEU A 11 -2.97 -9.79 3.61
C LEU A 11 -2.35 -8.44 3.24
N ALA A 12 -3.14 -7.38 3.14
CA ALA A 12 -2.63 -6.05 2.82
C ALA A 12 -1.71 -5.50 3.92
N GLU A 13 -2.00 -5.82 5.19
CA GLU A 13 -1.13 -5.47 6.31
C GLU A 13 0.18 -6.27 6.28
N LEU A 14 0.10 -7.60 6.09
CA LEU A 14 1.27 -8.48 6.01
C LEU A 14 2.21 -8.10 4.85
N TYR A 15 1.66 -7.73 3.71
CA TYR A 15 2.41 -7.44 2.48
C TYR A 15 2.50 -5.95 2.16
N LEU A 16 2.27 -5.07 3.14
CA LEU A 16 2.20 -3.63 2.88
C LEU A 16 3.43 -3.10 2.15
N GLY A 17 4.65 -3.48 2.57
CA GLY A 17 5.88 -3.05 1.91
C GLY A 17 5.93 -3.42 0.42
N ASN A 18 5.47 -4.63 0.08
CA ASN A 18 5.41 -5.12 -1.30
C ASN A 18 4.37 -4.35 -2.12
N LEU A 19 3.22 -4.03 -1.52
CA LEU A 19 2.18 -3.22 -2.15
C LEU A 19 2.68 -1.79 -2.40
N LEU A 20 3.37 -1.17 -1.44
CA LEU A 20 3.95 0.16 -1.61
C LEU A 20 5.01 0.19 -2.72
N TYR A 21 5.87 -0.83 -2.79
CA TYR A 21 6.84 -0.98 -3.87
C TYR A 21 6.15 -1.07 -5.24
N ALA A 22 5.12 -1.93 -5.38
CA ALA A 22 4.40 -2.09 -6.64
C ALA A 22 3.69 -0.80 -7.09
N LEU A 23 3.13 -0.04 -6.14
CA LEU A 23 2.50 1.26 -6.41
C LEU A 23 3.52 2.30 -6.90
N GLU A 24 4.72 2.33 -6.32
CA GLU A 24 5.78 3.24 -6.78
C GLU A 24 6.32 2.83 -8.15
N LEU A 25 6.51 1.52 -8.40
CA LEU A 25 6.94 1.03 -9.71
C LEU A 25 5.92 1.41 -10.81
N ALA A 26 4.62 1.29 -10.53
CA ALA A 26 3.57 1.74 -11.42
C ALA A 26 3.61 3.27 -11.63
N ALA A 27 3.80 4.05 -10.57
CA ALA A 27 3.90 5.50 -10.67
C ALA A 27 5.11 5.94 -11.52
N LEU A 28 6.28 5.33 -11.32
CA LEU A 28 7.48 5.58 -12.13
C LEU A 28 7.23 5.29 -13.61
N SER A 29 6.59 4.17 -13.93
CA SER A 29 6.23 3.82 -15.32
C SER A 29 5.27 4.84 -15.93
N LEU A 30 4.24 5.26 -15.20
CA LEU A 30 3.28 6.27 -15.67
C LEU A 30 3.95 7.63 -15.90
N GLU A 31 4.85 8.03 -15.00
CA GLU A 31 5.63 9.26 -15.12
C GLU A 31 6.54 9.24 -16.35
N GLN A 32 7.22 8.11 -16.61
CA GLN A 32 8.03 7.91 -17.82
C GLN A 32 7.21 8.00 -19.11
N ASN A 33 5.92 7.63 -19.07
CA ASN A 33 5.00 7.73 -20.20
C ASN A 33 4.29 9.08 -20.30
N GLY A 34 4.73 10.11 -19.55
CA GLY A 34 4.14 11.45 -19.57
C GLY A 34 2.78 11.56 -18.87
N LYS A 35 2.38 10.53 -18.10
CA LYS A 35 1.10 10.48 -17.37
C LYS A 35 1.27 10.89 -15.91
N SER A 36 1.80 12.09 -15.67
CA SER A 36 2.14 12.56 -14.31
C SER A 36 0.93 12.65 -13.37
N GLY A 37 -0.27 12.90 -13.90
CA GLY A 37 -1.51 12.89 -13.10
C GLY A 37 -1.84 11.52 -12.53
N ASP A 38 -1.73 10.47 -13.36
CA ASP A 38 -1.95 9.08 -12.93
C ASP A 38 -0.85 8.64 -11.95
N ALA A 39 0.41 9.00 -12.21
CA ALA A 39 1.51 8.73 -11.29
C ALA A 39 1.26 9.34 -9.90
N ALA A 40 0.79 10.60 -9.85
CA ALA A 40 0.44 11.27 -8.60
C ALA A 40 -0.71 10.57 -7.86
N TYR A 41 -1.68 10.02 -8.59
CA TYR A 41 -2.78 9.24 -8.04
C TYR A 41 -2.28 7.96 -7.35
N TYR A 42 -1.42 7.18 -8.01
CA TYR A 42 -0.81 5.96 -7.45
C TYR A 42 0.01 6.26 -6.18
N ARG A 43 0.83 7.32 -6.19
CA ARG A 43 1.55 7.79 -4.99
C ARG A 43 0.61 8.25 -3.89
N GLY A 44 -0.56 8.79 -4.24
CA GLY A 44 -1.63 9.13 -3.31
C GLY A 44 -2.19 7.92 -2.58
N ILE A 45 -2.42 6.80 -3.27
CA ILE A 45 -2.83 5.52 -2.67
C ILE A 45 -1.76 5.01 -1.71
N ALA A 46 -0.50 4.99 -2.15
CA ALA A 46 0.63 4.54 -1.32
C ALA A 46 0.72 5.31 0.01
N ARG A 47 0.61 6.65 -0.04
CA ARG A 47 0.58 7.50 1.17
C ARG A 47 -0.58 7.17 2.10
N LYS A 48 -1.77 6.91 1.57
CA LYS A 48 -2.95 6.54 2.38
C LYS A 48 -2.74 5.19 3.08
N LEU A 49 -2.19 4.20 2.38
CA LEU A 49 -1.90 2.88 2.94
C LEU A 49 -0.83 2.96 4.04
N ALA A 50 0.30 3.63 3.76
CA ALA A 50 1.36 3.82 4.74
C ALA A 50 0.87 4.60 5.99
N GLY A 51 0.06 5.65 5.77
CA GLY A 51 -0.53 6.43 6.85
C GLY A 51 -1.56 5.66 7.68
N ALA A 52 -2.36 4.77 7.07
CA ALA A 52 -3.29 3.91 7.79
C ALA A 52 -2.56 2.89 8.66
N HIS A 53 -1.52 2.24 8.13
CA HIS A 53 -0.72 1.28 8.89
C HIS A 53 0.03 1.91 10.06
N GLY A 54 0.63 3.10 9.88
CA GLY A 54 1.28 3.82 10.98
C GLY A 54 0.32 4.15 12.14
N LYS A 55 -0.97 4.38 11.85
CA LYS A 55 -2.00 4.58 12.87
C LYS A 55 -2.44 3.27 13.53
N SER A 56 -2.54 2.17 12.78
CA SER A 56 -2.86 0.84 13.31
C SER A 56 -1.79 0.35 14.29
N VAL A 57 -0.50 0.51 13.94
CA VAL A 57 0.62 0.13 14.83
C VAL A 57 0.63 0.97 16.11
N ALA A 58 0.33 2.27 16.02
CA ALA A 58 0.31 3.16 17.19
C ALA A 58 -0.84 2.85 18.19
N LEU A 59 -1.88 2.13 17.75
CA LEU A 59 -3.04 1.78 18.57
C LEU A 59 -2.92 0.40 19.23
N GLN A 60 -1.89 -0.39 18.93
CA GLN A 60 -1.61 -1.64 19.63
C GLN A 60 -0.69 -1.34 20.84
N PRO A 61 -1.19 -1.44 22.09
CA PRO A 61 -0.31 -1.42 23.25
C PRO A 61 0.54 -2.70 23.25
N GLN A 62 1.83 -2.55 23.52
CA GLN A 62 2.77 -3.66 23.63
C GLN A 62 2.45 -4.57 24.82
#